data_AF-K9UZW7-F1
#
_entry.id   AF-K9UZW7-F1
#
_cell.length_a   1.000
_cell.length_b   1.000
_cell.length_c   1.000
_cell.angle_alpha   90.00
_cell.angle_beta   90.00
_cell.angle_gamma   90.00
#
_symmetry.space_group_name_H-M   'P 1'
#
loop_
_entity.id
_entity.type
_entity.pdbx_description
1 polymer ?
#
loop_
_entity_poly.entity_id
_entity_poly.type
_entity_poly.pdbx_seq_one_letter_code
_entity_poly.pdbx_strand_id
1 'polypeptide(L)'
;MQMNGYSVISLDYNFDYGQFHKPELQGKAKNTLVEFFSFVRSTFDSLIETGRILQDLYYDCLAFCPKGKKVFEEWLKSDDFGASRYIAKSAMEIYLWFNKLAPKVQNLLRQNVQN
;
A
#
# COMPACT_ATOMS: atom_id res chain seq x y z
N MET A 1 29.69 -5.22 9.89
CA MET A 1 28.63 -4.23 9.65
C MET A 1 28.23 -4.37 8.18
N GLN A 2 27.20 -5.18 7.91
CA GLN A 2 26.76 -5.43 6.53
C GLN A 2 25.94 -4.22 6.06
N MET A 3 26.39 -3.55 5.01
CA MET A 3 25.59 -2.57 4.30
C MET A 3 24.53 -3.33 3.53
N ASN A 4 23.26 -3.18 3.92
CA ASN A 4 22.13 -3.63 3.12
C ASN A 4 22.22 -2.94 1.76
N GLY A 5 22.41 -3.74 0.71
CA GLY A 5 22.41 -3.25 -0.67
C GLY A 5 21.01 -2.77 -1.03
N TYR A 6 20.80 -1.45 -0.96
CA TYR A 6 19.64 -0.84 -1.60
C TYR A 6 19.78 -1.08 -3.11
N SER A 7 18.87 -1.85 -3.69
CA SER A 7 18.75 -1.91 -5.14
C SER A 7 18.43 -0.50 -5.63
N VAL A 8 19.39 0.16 -6.26
CA VAL A 8 19.18 1.48 -6.87
C VAL A 8 18.22 1.27 -8.03
N ILE A 9 16.98 1.73 -7.87
CA ILE A 9 16.03 1.78 -8.97
C ILE A 9 16.54 2.84 -9.94
N SER A 10 16.97 2.42 -11.12
CA SER A 10 17.19 3.32 -12.24
C SER A 10 15.84 3.55 -12.94
N LEU A 11 15.36 4.79 -12.93
CA LEU A 11 14.10 5.17 -13.57
C LEU A 11 14.39 5.93 -14.86
N ASP A 12 13.71 5.51 -15.93
CA ASP A 12 13.56 6.32 -17.12
C ASP A 12 12.44 7.35 -16.90
N TYR A 13 12.82 8.61 -16.82
CA TYR A 13 11.89 9.72 -16.56
C TYR A 13 11.24 10.18 -17.87
N ASN A 14 9.97 9.85 -18.05
CA ASN A 14 9.18 10.28 -19.22
C ASN A 14 8.35 11.56 -18.98
N PHE A 15 8.31 12.06 -17.75
CA PHE A 15 7.65 13.32 -17.42
C PHE A 15 8.56 14.52 -17.73
N ASP A 16 8.00 15.61 -18.24
CA ASP A 16 8.74 16.88 -18.41
C ASP A 16 8.93 17.58 -17.05
N TYR A 17 10.02 17.25 -16.37
CA TYR A 17 10.39 17.89 -15.10
C TYR A 17 10.70 19.39 -15.25
N GLY A 18 10.90 19.91 -16.47
CA GLY A 18 11.03 21.35 -16.71
C GLY A 18 9.86 22.16 -16.12
N GLN A 19 8.68 21.54 -16.04
CA GLN A 19 7.46 22.13 -15.47
C GLN A 19 7.57 22.51 -13.98
N PHE A 20 8.54 21.98 -13.23
CA PHE A 20 8.74 22.39 -11.84
C PHE A 20 9.43 23.76 -11.70
N HIS A 21 9.90 24.38 -12.81
CA HIS A 21 10.49 25.72 -12.95
C HIS A 21 11.70 26.08 -12.05
N LYS A 22 11.95 25.32 -10.97
CA LYS A 22 13.09 25.46 -10.05
C LYS A 22 13.88 24.15 -10.06
N PRO A 23 15.20 24.18 -10.33
CA PRO A 23 16.03 22.97 -10.36
C PRO A 23 15.94 22.12 -9.08
N GLU A 24 15.84 22.78 -7.91
CA GLU A 24 15.67 22.08 -6.63
C GLU A 24 14.36 21.30 -6.54
N LEU A 25 13.26 21.85 -7.07
CA LEU A 25 11.97 21.15 -7.11
C LEU A 25 11.99 19.99 -8.10
N GLN A 26 12.73 20.12 -9.21
CA GLN A 26 12.95 19.01 -10.15
C GLN A 26 13.67 17.85 -9.47
N GLY A 27 14.78 18.16 -8.77
CA GLY A 27 15.54 17.18 -8.01
C GLY A 27 14.69 16.51 -6.93
N LYS A 28 13.94 17.30 -6.15
CA LYS A 28 13.03 16.79 -5.12
C LYS A 28 11.97 15.86 -5.71
N ALA A 29 11.32 16.24 -6.81
CA ALA A 29 10.28 15.44 -7.44
C ALA A 29 10.83 14.09 -7.97
N LYS A 30 12.03 14.08 -8.57
CA LYS A 30 12.69 12.86 -9.02
C LYS A 30 13.02 11.94 -7.84
N ASN A 31 13.62 12.49 -6.78
CA ASN A 31 13.96 11.72 -5.57
C ASN A 31 12.72 11.13 -4.90
N THR A 32 11.66 11.93 -4.76
CA THR A 32 10.38 11.45 -4.21
C THR A 32 9.78 10.32 -5.05
N LEU A 33 9.90 10.37 -6.39
CA LEU A 33 9.43 9.28 -7.25
C LEU A 33 10.22 7.98 -7.01
N VAL A 34 11.55 8.08 -6.91
CA VAL A 34 12.42 6.93 -6.60
C VAL A 34 12.09 6.32 -5.24
N GLU A 35 11.94 7.17 -4.22
CA GLU A 35 11.58 6.73 -2.86
C GLU A 35 10.20 6.07 -2.84
N PHE A 36 9.22 6.66 -3.53
CA PHE A 36 7.88 6.10 -3.65
C PHE A 36 7.90 4.72 -4.31
N PHE A 37 8.55 4.56 -5.46
CA PHE A 37 8.60 3.24 -6.12
C PHE A 37 9.36 2.20 -5.28
N SER A 38 10.43 2.60 -4.59
CA SER A 38 11.15 1.71 -3.67
C SER A 38 10.26 1.25 -2.52
N PHE A 39 9.49 2.17 -1.93
CA PHE A 39 8.53 1.86 -0.89
C PHE A 39 7.43 0.94 -1.40
N VAL A 40 6.80 1.25 -2.54
CA VAL A 40 5.70 0.43 -3.09
C VAL A 40 6.21 -0.95 -3.47
N ARG A 41 7.36 -1.08 -4.15
CA ARG A 41 7.99 -2.37 -4.48
C ARG A 41 8.19 -3.27 -3.26
N SER A 42 8.66 -2.68 -2.16
CA SER A 42 8.97 -3.43 -0.95
C SER A 42 7.75 -3.75 -0.07
N THR A 43 6.63 -3.03 -0.25
CA THR A 43 5.48 -3.13 0.67
C THR A 43 4.17 -3.56 0.04
N PHE A 44 4.02 -3.49 -1.28
CA PHE A 44 2.73 -3.67 -1.97
C PHE A 44 2.06 -5.00 -1.62
N ASP A 45 2.75 -6.13 -1.80
CA ASP A 45 2.16 -7.44 -1.51
C ASP A 45 1.83 -7.63 -0.04
N SER A 46 2.70 -7.17 0.87
CA SER A 46 2.44 -7.21 2.31
C SER A 46 1.21 -6.38 2.69
N LEU A 47 1.00 -5.23 2.03
CA LEU A 47 -0.16 -4.38 2.25
C LEU A 47 -1.45 -5.03 1.74
N ILE A 48 -1.41 -5.67 0.56
CA ILE A 48 -2.53 -6.45 0.02
C ILE A 48 -2.88 -7.61 0.96
N GLU A 49 -1.89 -8.34 1.44
CA GLU A 49 -2.10 -9.49 2.33
C GLU A 49 -2.64 -9.06 3.70
N THR A 50 -2.11 -7.98 4.27
CA THR A 50 -2.63 -7.41 5.52
C THR A 50 -4.08 -6.98 5.36
N GLY A 51 -4.40 -6.30 4.24
CA GLY A 51 -5.77 -5.92 3.91
C GLY A 51 -6.71 -7.11 3.77
N ARG A 52 -6.25 -8.20 3.14
CA ARG A 52 -7.00 -9.47 3.04
C ARG A 52 -7.33 -10.04 4.41
N ILE A 53 -6.32 -10.20 5.27
CA ILE A 53 -6.49 -10.76 6.63
C ILE A 53 -7.49 -9.93 7.44
N LEU A 54 -7.37 -8.60 7.40
CA LEU A 54 -8.31 -7.70 8.08
C LEU A 54 -9.74 -7.81 7.52
N GLN A 55 -9.87 -7.95 6.20
CA GLN A 55 -11.15 -8.11 5.53
C GLN A 55 -11.81 -9.45 5.86
N ASP A 56 -11.03 -10.52 5.92
CA ASP A 56 -11.51 -11.85 6.30
C ASP A 56 -12.00 -11.83 7.76
N LEU A 57 -11.23 -11.23 8.69
CA LEU A 57 -11.67 -11.05 10.07
C LEU A 57 -12.96 -10.22 10.17
N TYR A 58 -13.11 -9.17 9.36
CA TYR A 58 -14.36 -8.43 9.31
C TYR A 58 -15.54 -9.31 8.90
N TYR A 59 -15.37 -10.16 7.86
CA TYR A 59 -16.40 -11.09 7.44
C TYR A 59 -16.71 -12.15 8.50
N ASP A 60 -15.70 -12.67 9.20
CA ASP A 60 -15.90 -13.58 10.32
C ASP A 60 -16.69 -12.89 11.45
N CYS A 61 -16.38 -11.64 11.78
CA CYS A 61 -17.18 -10.87 12.73
C CYS A 61 -18.64 -10.77 12.27
N LEU A 62 -18.91 -10.47 10.99
CA LEU A 62 -20.27 -10.41 10.46
C LEU A 62 -21.01 -11.74 10.57
N ALA A 63 -20.32 -12.86 10.37
CA ALA A 63 -20.91 -14.19 10.38
C ALA A 63 -21.13 -14.75 11.79
N PHE A 64 -20.19 -14.49 12.71
CA PHE A 64 -20.11 -15.23 13.98
C PHE A 64 -20.29 -14.37 15.23
N CYS A 65 -20.26 -13.04 15.14
CA CYS A 65 -20.44 -12.16 16.30
C CYS A 65 -21.83 -11.51 16.32
N PRO A 66 -22.54 -11.50 17.46
CA PRO A 66 -23.68 -10.61 17.65
C PRO A 66 -23.25 -9.15 17.43
N LYS A 67 -23.89 -8.46 16.49
CA LYS A 67 -23.51 -7.09 16.07
C LYS A 67 -22.07 -6.99 15.51
N GLY A 68 -21.62 -8.01 14.77
CA GLY A 68 -20.25 -8.13 14.25
C GLY A 68 -19.64 -6.88 13.63
N LYS A 69 -20.40 -6.13 12.82
CA LYS A 69 -19.94 -4.85 12.26
C LYS A 69 -19.50 -3.88 13.37
N LYS A 70 -20.31 -3.73 14.41
CA LYS A 70 -20.01 -2.84 15.54
C LYS A 70 -18.79 -3.34 16.31
N VAL A 71 -18.69 -4.64 16.56
CA VAL A 71 -17.55 -5.25 17.26
C VAL A 71 -16.24 -4.98 16.53
N PHE A 72 -16.19 -5.24 15.23
CA PHE A 72 -15.00 -4.98 14.42
C PHE A 72 -14.64 -3.48 14.38
N GLU A 73 -15.63 -2.61 14.22
CA GLU A 73 -15.42 -1.16 14.24
C GLU A 73 -14.88 -0.65 15.59
N GLU A 74 -15.35 -1.22 16.72
CA GLU A 74 -14.87 -0.88 18.06
C GLU A 74 -13.45 -1.40 18.29
N TRP A 75 -13.15 -2.64 17.88
CA TRP A 75 -11.79 -3.19 17.91
C TRP A 75 -10.81 -2.34 17.09
N LEU A 76 -11.18 -1.93 15.88
CA LEU A 76 -10.34 -1.07 15.03
C LEU A 76 -10.20 0.36 15.59
N LYS A 77 -11.11 0.79 16.47
CA LYS A 77 -11.04 2.08 17.15
C LYS A 77 -10.32 1.99 18.51
N SER A 78 -9.99 0.79 19.00
CA SER A 78 -9.32 0.61 20.27
C SER A 78 -7.91 1.22 20.28
N ASP A 79 -7.38 1.41 21.48
CA ASP A 79 -6.03 1.93 21.67
C ASP A 79 -4.94 0.95 21.18
N ASP A 80 -5.28 -0.33 20.98
CA ASP A 80 -4.35 -1.35 20.48
C ASP A 80 -3.80 -0.98 19.09
N PHE A 81 -4.62 -0.35 18.25
CA PHE A 81 -4.18 0.17 16.95
C PHE A 81 -3.57 1.57 17.05
N GLY A 82 -4.05 2.41 17.96
CA GLY A 82 -3.74 3.84 17.97
C GLY A 82 -3.96 4.48 16.58
N ALA A 83 -2.97 5.23 16.10
CA ALA A 83 -3.04 5.87 14.78
C ALA A 83 -2.92 4.88 13.60
N SER A 84 -2.38 3.67 13.82
CA SER A 84 -2.21 2.68 12.75
C SER A 84 -3.53 2.17 12.18
N ARG A 85 -4.66 2.38 12.88
CA ARG A 85 -6.01 2.07 12.39
C ARG A 85 -6.32 2.69 11.03
N TYR A 86 -5.76 3.86 10.72
CA TYR A 86 -5.96 4.50 9.42
C TYR A 86 -5.23 3.74 8.32
N ILE A 87 -4.03 3.22 8.61
CA ILE A 87 -3.29 2.36 7.68
C ILE A 87 -4.00 1.03 7.50
N ALA A 88 -4.51 0.43 8.59
CA ALA A 88 -5.31 -0.79 8.52
C ALA A 88 -6.56 -0.63 7.63
N LYS A 89 -7.30 0.48 7.78
CA LYS A 89 -8.43 0.82 6.91
C LYS A 89 -8.01 0.96 5.45
N SER A 90 -6.96 1.74 5.19
CA SER A 90 -6.44 1.89 3.83
C SER A 90 -6.00 0.56 3.23
N ALA A 91 -5.37 -0.33 4.00
CA ALA A 91 -4.98 -1.66 3.55
C ALA A 91 -6.20 -2.50 3.13
N MET A 92 -7.28 -2.49 3.94
CA MET A 92 -8.53 -3.16 3.58
C MET A 92 -9.13 -2.59 2.29
N GLU A 93 -9.17 -1.27 2.15
CA GLU A 93 -9.68 -0.60 0.94
C GLU A 93 -8.86 -0.94 -0.31
N ILE A 94 -7.53 -0.94 -0.20
CA ILE A 94 -6.62 -1.32 -1.29
C ILE A 94 -6.83 -2.78 -1.65
N TYR A 95 -6.92 -3.69 -0.67
CA TYR A 95 -7.22 -5.09 -0.93
C TYR A 95 -8.57 -5.27 -1.64
N LEU A 96 -9.64 -4.62 -1.15
CA LEU A 96 -10.97 -4.69 -1.78
C LEU A 96 -10.96 -4.17 -3.21
N TRP A 97 -10.21 -3.10 -3.49
CA TRP A 97 -10.01 -2.60 -4.85
C TRP A 97 -9.24 -3.62 -5.70
N PHE A 98 -8.12 -4.13 -5.20
CA PHE A 98 -7.26 -5.08 -5.92
C PHE A 98 -8.03 -6.37 -6.25
N ASN A 99 -8.80 -6.90 -5.31
CA ASN A 99 -9.57 -8.13 -5.47
C ASN A 99 -10.71 -7.98 -6.50
N LYS A 100 -11.19 -6.77 -6.78
CA LYS A 100 -12.19 -6.50 -7.84
C LYS A 100 -11.59 -6.54 -9.24
N LEU A 101 -10.26 -6.45 -9.37
CA LEU A 101 -9.60 -6.52 -10.67
C LEU A 101 -9.66 -7.96 -11.21
N ALA A 102 -9.75 -8.10 -12.53
CA ALA A 102 -9.63 -9.41 -13.15
C ALA A 102 -8.26 -10.06 -12.80
N PRO A 103 -8.17 -11.39 -12.62
CA PRO A 103 -6.91 -12.04 -12.21
C PRO A 103 -5.70 -11.71 -13.11
N LYS A 104 -5.93 -11.57 -14.42
CA LYS A 104 -4.89 -11.13 -15.36
C LYS A 104 -4.36 -9.74 -15.02
N VAL A 105 -5.23 -8.80 -14.66
CA VAL A 105 -4.86 -7.44 -14.28
C VAL A 105 -4.13 -7.42 -12.94
N GLN A 106 -4.56 -8.23 -11.97
CA GLN A 106 -3.86 -8.40 -10.69
C GLN A 106 -2.40 -8.85 -10.91
N ASN A 107 -2.20 -9.86 -11.76
CA ASN A 107 -0.87 -10.36 -12.10
C ASN A 107 -0.02 -9.32 -12.82
N LEU A 108 -0.58 -8.62 -13.81
CA LEU A 108 0.12 -7.54 -14.52
C LEU A 108 0.53 -6.42 -13.57
N LEU A 109 -0.35 -6.04 -12.64
CA LEU A 109 -0.06 -5.00 -11.67
C LEU A 109 1.05 -5.43 -10.73
N ARG A 110 0.99 -6.63 -10.16
CA ARG A 110 2.07 -7.16 -9.31
C ARG A 110 3.40 -7.18 -10.06
N GLN A 111 3.42 -7.70 -11.29
CA GLN A 111 4.62 -7.73 -12.12
C GLN A 111 5.20 -6.33 -12.37
N ASN A 112 4.35 -5.35 -12.73
CA ASN A 112 4.82 -4.00 -13.03
C ASN A 112 5.17 -3.18 -11.79
N VAL A 113 4.60 -3.54 -10.63
CA VAL A 113 4.93 -2.90 -9.36
C VAL A 113 6.22 -3.47 -8.80
N GLN A 114 6.47 -4.77 -8.92
CA GLN A 114 7.61 -5.45 -8.28
C GLN A 114 8.89 -5.46 -9.12
N ASN A 115 8.77 -5.32 -10.44
CA ASN A 115 9.91 -5.13 -11.35
C ASN A 115 10.27 -3.66 -11.47
#